data_AF-A0A7R9VSU9-F1
#
_entry.id   AF-A0A7R9VSU9-F1
#
_cell.length_a   1.000
_cell.length_b   1.000
_cell.length_c   1.000
_cell.angle_alpha   90.00
_cell.angle_beta   90.00
_cell.angle_gamma   90.00
#
_symmetry.space_group_name_H-M   'P 1'
#
loop_
_entity.id
_entity.type
_entity.pdbx_description
1 polymer ?
#
loop_
_entity_poly.entity_id
_entity_poly.type
_entity_poly.pdbx_seq_one_letter_code
_entity_poly.pdbx_strand_id
1 'polypeptide(L)'
;EVTPPPAARALFLIDGGSDVLLTGDETGLATPAEDMLHLRSVLDGVDASLKTVLCKGVNVDCGHGIVQAELDERLAQLEREGAMLFLERLDEKHSSTGKARTDAEFYSRVVGRCDPSQSIVQSLVVASIEGKRGYDVVPPHLHARIGKRSRVPLTDQTATVYAFDLNHVA
;
A
#
# COMPACT_ATOMS: atom_id res chain seq x y z
N GLU A 1 -38.07 -8.76 5.52
CA GLU A 1 -36.84 -8.36 6.23
C GLU A 1 -35.68 -9.17 5.70
N VAL A 2 -34.59 -8.52 5.31
CA VAL A 2 -33.32 -9.19 5.00
C VAL A 2 -32.60 -9.30 6.34
N THR A 3 -32.38 -10.52 6.81
CA THR A 3 -31.57 -10.76 8.02
C THR A 3 -30.17 -10.23 7.76
N PRO A 4 -29.62 -9.32 8.59
CA PRO A 4 -28.27 -8.84 8.39
C PRO A 4 -27.30 -10.04 8.46
N PRO A 5 -26.25 -10.04 7.63
CA PRO A 5 -25.24 -11.08 7.70
C PRO A 5 -24.64 -11.10 9.12
N PRO A 6 -24.22 -12.28 9.61
CA PRO A 6 -23.54 -12.37 10.89
C PRO A 6 -22.30 -11.47 10.89
N ALA A 7 -22.01 -10.83 12.04
CA ALA A 7 -20.85 -9.96 12.21
C ALA A 7 -19.56 -10.65 11.75
N ALA A 8 -18.76 -9.97 10.95
CA ALA A 8 -17.51 -10.52 10.47
C ALA A 8 -16.50 -10.58 11.62
N ARG A 9 -15.71 -11.65 11.71
CA ARG A 9 -14.62 -11.69 12.72
C ARG A 9 -13.52 -10.68 12.38
N ALA A 10 -13.23 -10.48 11.11
CA ALA A 10 -12.20 -9.55 10.66
C ALA A 10 -12.58 -8.93 9.32
N LEU A 11 -12.16 -7.68 9.13
CA LEU A 11 -12.24 -6.90 7.93
C LEU A 11 -10.84 -6.40 7.58
N PHE A 12 -10.42 -6.65 6.35
CA PHE A 12 -9.16 -6.16 5.79
C PHE A 12 -9.45 -5.33 4.55
N LEU A 13 -9.10 -4.05 4.61
CA LEU A 13 -9.06 -3.16 3.46
C LEU A 13 -7.63 -3.14 2.94
N ILE A 14 -7.44 -3.26 1.63
CA ILE A 14 -6.11 -3.36 1.03
C ILE A 14 -5.99 -2.29 -0.02
N ASP A 15 -5.05 -1.38 0.20
CA ASP A 15 -4.70 -0.34 -0.76
C ASP A 15 -3.33 -0.62 -1.41
N GLY A 16 -3.19 -0.15 -2.65
CA GLY A 16 -1.93 -0.10 -3.35
C GLY A 16 -1.55 1.36 -3.56
N GLY A 17 -0.68 1.86 -2.70
CA GLY A 17 -0.29 3.27 -2.66
C GLY A 17 -0.25 3.76 -1.22
N SER A 18 -0.22 5.08 -1.07
CA SER A 18 -0.24 5.78 0.20
C SER A 18 -1.48 6.61 0.46
N ASP A 19 -2.36 6.80 -0.52
CA ASP A 19 -3.47 7.77 -0.46
C ASP A 19 -4.37 7.58 0.79
N VAL A 20 -4.67 6.34 1.17
CA VAL A 20 -5.42 6.01 2.40
C VAL A 20 -4.72 6.37 3.71
N LEU A 21 -3.46 6.82 3.67
CA LEU A 21 -2.69 7.25 4.84
C LEU A 21 -2.57 8.77 4.93
N LEU A 22 -2.84 9.49 3.83
CA LEU A 22 -2.58 10.92 3.70
C LEU A 22 -3.78 11.75 4.12
N THR A 23 -3.54 12.94 4.67
CA THR A 23 -4.59 13.75 5.29
C THR A 23 -5.11 14.87 4.40
N GLY A 24 -4.43 15.16 3.28
CA GLY A 24 -4.82 16.27 2.40
C GLY A 24 -3.96 17.52 2.54
N ASP A 25 -3.09 17.56 3.55
CA ASP A 25 -2.19 18.69 3.83
C ASP A 25 -0.87 18.60 3.06
N GLU A 26 -0.61 17.45 2.42
CA GLU A 26 0.59 17.17 1.65
C GLU A 26 0.66 17.96 0.35
N THR A 27 1.87 18.30 -0.08
CA THR A 27 2.05 19.12 -1.28
C THR A 27 1.88 18.32 -2.56
N GLY A 28 0.65 18.34 -3.11
CA GLY A 28 0.32 17.67 -4.37
C GLY A 28 -0.27 16.29 -4.10
N LEU A 29 -1.56 16.14 -4.34
CA LEU A 29 -2.30 14.94 -3.98
C LEU A 29 -3.29 14.53 -5.06
N ALA A 30 -3.49 13.21 -5.14
CA ALA A 30 -4.68 12.58 -5.67
C ALA A 30 -5.88 12.85 -4.73
N THR A 31 -6.83 11.93 -4.56
CA THR A 31 -8.10 12.16 -3.86
C THR A 31 -8.15 11.58 -2.44
N PRO A 32 -7.32 12.04 -1.46
CA PRO A 32 -7.33 11.49 -0.09
C PRO A 32 -8.71 11.68 0.57
N ALA A 33 -9.46 12.71 0.18
CA ALA A 33 -10.84 12.91 0.63
C ALA A 33 -11.79 11.79 0.21
N GLU A 34 -11.64 11.22 -1.00
CA GLU A 34 -12.47 10.11 -1.48
C GLU A 34 -12.13 8.82 -0.72
N ASP A 35 -10.84 8.58 -0.50
CA ASP A 35 -10.36 7.41 0.24
C ASP A 35 -10.77 7.46 1.71
N MET A 36 -10.62 8.61 2.37
CA MET A 36 -11.13 8.79 3.74
C MET A 36 -12.64 8.61 3.82
N LEU A 37 -13.40 9.07 2.82
CA LEU A 37 -14.85 8.85 2.77
C LEU A 37 -15.18 7.35 2.65
N HIS A 38 -14.44 6.60 1.83
CA HIS A 38 -14.59 5.15 1.73
C HIS A 38 -14.25 4.44 3.03
N LEU A 39 -13.11 4.77 3.65
CA LEU A 39 -12.70 4.20 4.93
C LEU A 39 -13.75 4.46 6.01
N ARG A 40 -14.25 5.69 6.09
CA ARG A 40 -15.28 6.07 7.06
C ARG A 40 -16.59 5.34 6.82
N SER A 41 -17.03 5.23 5.57
CA SER A 41 -18.24 4.51 5.20
C SER A 41 -18.16 3.03 5.61
N VAL A 42 -16.99 2.41 5.44
CA VAL A 42 -16.77 1.03 5.85
C VAL A 42 -16.69 0.89 7.37
N LEU A 43 -15.99 1.82 8.04
CA LEU A 43 -15.87 1.84 9.50
C LEU A 43 -17.24 1.86 10.17
N ASP A 44 -18.15 2.71 9.68
CA ASP A 44 -19.50 2.87 10.23
C ASP A 44 -20.47 1.78 9.74
N GLY A 45 -20.29 1.26 8.53
CA GLY A 45 -21.24 0.35 7.87
C GLY A 45 -20.99 -1.14 8.08
N VAL A 46 -19.80 -1.55 8.50
CA VAL A 46 -19.43 -2.97 8.67
C VAL A 46 -19.14 -3.29 10.13
N ASP A 47 -19.94 -4.19 10.70
CA ASP A 47 -19.67 -4.74 12.02
C ASP A 47 -18.61 -5.84 11.95
N ALA A 48 -17.42 -5.56 12.49
CA ALA A 48 -16.32 -6.50 12.57
C ALA A 48 -15.45 -6.29 13.81
N SER A 49 -15.03 -7.38 14.47
CA SER A 49 -14.21 -7.30 15.69
C SER A 49 -12.76 -6.88 15.46
N LEU A 50 -12.26 -7.04 14.24
CA LEU A 50 -10.95 -6.57 13.81
C LEU A 50 -11.13 -5.82 12.49
N LYS A 51 -10.69 -4.57 12.43
CA LYS A 51 -10.76 -3.73 11.22
C LYS A 51 -9.36 -3.21 10.92
N THR A 52 -8.82 -3.59 9.77
CA THR A 52 -7.42 -3.30 9.43
C THR A 52 -7.33 -2.74 8.02
N VAL A 53 -6.50 -1.72 7.84
CA VAL A 53 -6.08 -1.22 6.53
C VAL A 53 -4.67 -1.71 6.27
N LEU A 54 -4.45 -2.36 5.12
CA LEU A 54 -3.14 -2.74 4.64
C LEU A 54 -2.75 -1.88 3.45
N CYS A 55 -1.53 -1.36 3.48
CA CYS A 55 -0.98 -0.55 2.40
C CYS A 55 0.35 -1.17 1.93
N LYS A 56 0.66 -1.02 0.64
CA LYS A 56 1.93 -1.45 0.07
C LYS A 56 2.31 -0.57 -1.11
N GLY A 57 3.60 -0.43 -1.37
CA GLY A 57 4.08 0.50 -2.38
C GLY A 57 3.84 1.96 -1.99
N VAL A 58 3.78 2.25 -0.68
CA VAL A 58 3.41 3.58 -0.14
C VAL A 58 4.27 4.72 -0.68
N ASN A 59 5.52 4.45 -1.04
CA ASN A 59 6.43 5.47 -1.54
C ASN A 59 6.37 5.67 -3.07
N VAL A 60 5.56 4.89 -3.80
CA VAL A 60 5.42 5.03 -5.26
C VAL A 60 4.84 6.40 -5.63
N ASP A 61 3.96 6.93 -4.79
CA ASP A 61 3.31 8.21 -5.03
C ASP A 61 4.26 9.39 -4.79
N CYS A 62 5.40 9.16 -4.13
CA CYS A 62 6.49 10.15 -4.05
C CYS A 62 7.09 10.49 -5.42
N GLY A 63 6.88 9.64 -6.44
CA GLY A 63 7.20 9.95 -7.83
C GLY A 63 6.15 10.80 -8.56
N HIS A 64 5.03 11.09 -7.91
CA HIS A 64 3.83 11.69 -8.51
C HIS A 64 3.30 12.92 -7.76
N GLY A 65 4.02 13.45 -6.77
CA GLY A 65 3.66 14.70 -6.10
C GLY A 65 3.97 14.69 -4.62
N ILE A 66 3.81 13.55 -3.97
CA ILE A 66 4.02 13.43 -2.52
C ILE A 66 5.49 13.59 -2.15
N VAL A 67 5.75 14.33 -1.07
CA VAL A 67 7.11 14.48 -0.56
C VAL A 67 7.42 13.30 0.37
N GLN A 68 8.52 12.60 0.09
CA GLN A 68 8.95 11.44 0.90
C GLN A 68 9.02 11.75 2.41
N ALA A 69 9.48 12.93 2.77
CA ALA A 69 9.55 13.35 4.18
C ALA A 69 8.17 13.51 4.84
N GLU A 70 7.15 13.92 4.09
CA GLU A 70 5.76 14.03 4.58
C GLU A 70 5.17 12.63 4.80
N LEU A 71 5.39 11.70 3.87
CA LEU A 71 5.02 10.30 4.02
C LEU A 71 5.70 9.66 5.25
N ASP A 72 7.01 9.85 5.40
CA ASP A 72 7.77 9.26 6.50
C ASP A 72 7.33 9.83 7.86
N GLU A 73 7.04 11.14 7.93
CA GLU A 73 6.49 11.75 9.15
C GLU A 73 5.09 11.20 9.46
N ARG A 74 4.23 11.00 8.45
CA ARG A 74 2.90 10.42 8.64
C ARG A 74 2.97 8.99 9.15
N LEU A 75 3.85 8.16 8.58
CA LEU A 75 4.09 6.80 9.05
C LEU A 75 4.60 6.79 10.51
N ALA A 76 5.53 7.68 10.84
CA ALA A 76 6.05 7.81 12.20
C ALA A 76 4.98 8.30 13.19
N GLN A 77 4.08 9.18 12.77
CA GLN A 77 2.94 9.60 13.57
C GLN A 77 2.01 8.42 13.88
N LEU A 78 1.60 7.66 12.86
CA LEU A 78 0.71 6.51 13.03
C LEU A 78 1.34 5.42 13.91
N GLU A 79 2.65 5.22 13.83
CA GLU A 79 3.37 4.33 14.73
C GLU A 79 3.32 4.84 16.18
N ARG A 80 3.61 6.13 16.42
CA ARG A 80 3.55 6.75 17.76
C ARG A 80 2.16 6.71 18.39
N GLU A 81 1.12 6.80 17.56
CA GLU A 81 -0.29 6.71 17.98
C GLU A 81 -0.74 5.28 18.26
N GLY A 82 0.13 4.28 18.03
CA GLY A 82 -0.21 2.86 18.19
C GLY A 82 -1.14 2.33 17.11
N ALA A 83 -1.34 3.09 16.02
CA ALA A 83 -2.19 2.69 14.90
C ALA A 83 -1.52 1.59 14.07
N MET A 84 -0.19 1.58 13.97
CA MET A 84 0.55 0.59 13.19
C MET A 84 0.58 -0.77 13.91
N LEU A 85 -0.12 -1.75 13.33
CA LEU A 85 -0.27 -3.10 13.87
C LEU A 85 0.92 -3.99 13.53
N PHE A 86 1.41 -3.91 12.29
CA PHE A 86 2.66 -4.54 11.86
C PHE A 86 3.21 -3.91 10.58
N LEU A 87 4.48 -4.18 10.32
CA LEU A 87 5.12 -3.95 9.04
C LEU A 87 5.97 -5.16 8.66
N GLU A 88 5.88 -5.61 7.41
CA GLU A 88 6.68 -6.73 6.91
C GLU A 88 7.18 -6.43 5.50
N ARG A 89 8.51 -6.54 5.31
CA ARG A 89 9.11 -6.40 3.98
C ARG A 89 8.93 -7.71 3.21
N LEU A 90 8.24 -7.64 2.09
CA LEU A 90 8.18 -8.74 1.13
C LEU A 90 9.48 -8.76 0.33
N ASP A 91 10.46 -9.53 0.76
CA ASP A 91 11.61 -9.84 -0.10
C ASP A 91 11.95 -11.34 -0.02
N GLU A 92 12.76 -11.81 -0.97
CA GLU A 92 13.14 -13.23 -1.04
C GLU A 92 13.88 -13.74 0.22
N LYS A 93 14.32 -12.85 1.11
CA LYS A 93 15.23 -13.13 2.23
C LYS A 93 14.59 -12.98 3.62
N HIS A 94 13.50 -12.23 3.76
CA HIS A 94 12.91 -11.85 5.04
C HIS A 94 11.41 -12.15 5.02
N SER A 95 11.00 -13.14 5.81
CA SER A 95 9.63 -13.26 6.27
C SER A 95 9.64 -13.81 7.67
N SER A 96 8.76 -13.24 8.48
CA SER A 96 8.52 -13.61 9.87
C SER A 96 8.05 -15.07 10.03
N THR A 97 7.58 -15.71 8.95
CA THR A 97 7.01 -17.06 8.95
C THR A 97 7.95 -18.16 8.40
N GLY A 98 9.17 -17.81 7.97
CA GLY A 98 10.10 -18.76 7.32
C GLY A 98 9.69 -19.18 5.90
N LYS A 99 8.66 -18.53 5.33
CA LYS A 99 8.11 -18.77 3.98
C LYS A 99 8.40 -17.63 2.99
N ALA A 100 9.33 -16.74 3.30
CA ALA A 100 9.58 -15.48 2.58
C ALA A 100 9.64 -15.63 1.06
N ARG A 101 10.41 -16.63 0.63
CA ARG A 101 10.59 -16.94 -0.78
C ARG A 101 9.26 -17.32 -1.44
N THR A 102 8.37 -18.04 -0.76
CA THR A 102 7.09 -18.44 -1.33
C THR A 102 6.08 -17.30 -1.39
N ASP A 103 6.11 -16.35 -0.44
CA ASP A 103 5.13 -15.24 -0.41
C ASP A 103 5.46 -14.19 -1.47
N ALA A 104 6.75 -13.83 -1.60
CA ALA A 104 7.23 -12.96 -2.67
C ALA A 104 7.00 -13.58 -4.07
N GLU A 105 7.33 -14.86 -4.26
CA GLU A 105 7.06 -15.59 -5.51
C GLU A 105 5.55 -15.71 -5.79
N PHE A 106 4.74 -15.97 -4.75
CA PHE A 106 3.29 -16.01 -4.88
C PHE A 106 2.74 -14.66 -5.34
N TYR A 107 3.19 -13.58 -4.71
CA TYR A 107 2.79 -12.22 -5.03
C TYR A 107 3.12 -11.88 -6.48
N SER A 108 4.38 -12.03 -6.89
CA SER A 108 4.83 -11.77 -8.26
C SER A 108 4.07 -12.62 -9.28
N ARG A 109 3.78 -13.89 -8.95
CA ARG A 109 2.96 -14.76 -9.81
C ARG A 109 1.52 -14.30 -9.94
N VAL A 110 0.89 -13.83 -8.86
CA VAL A 110 -0.50 -13.32 -8.91
C VAL A 110 -0.54 -12.05 -9.76
N VAL A 111 0.35 -11.09 -9.51
CA VAL A 111 0.43 -9.84 -10.31
C VAL A 111 0.68 -10.17 -11.78
N GLY A 112 1.59 -11.10 -12.09
CA GLY A 112 1.89 -11.52 -13.46
C GLY A 112 0.74 -12.24 -14.18
N ARG A 113 -0.25 -12.77 -13.46
CA ARG A 113 -1.48 -13.36 -14.03
C ARG A 113 -2.59 -12.34 -14.26
N CYS A 114 -2.47 -11.14 -13.71
CA CYS A 114 -3.37 -10.03 -13.97
C CYS A 114 -2.93 -9.31 -15.26
N ASP A 115 -3.24 -8.01 -15.40
CA ASP A 115 -2.64 -7.14 -16.41
C ASP A 115 -1.65 -6.17 -15.72
N PRO A 116 -0.35 -6.52 -15.63
CA PRO A 116 0.67 -5.67 -15.00
C PRO A 116 0.75 -4.28 -15.63
N SER A 117 0.41 -4.13 -16.91
CA SER A 117 0.41 -2.82 -17.56
C SER A 117 -0.63 -1.88 -16.94
N GLN A 118 -1.68 -2.41 -16.32
CA GLN A 118 -2.77 -1.65 -15.69
C GLN A 118 -2.51 -1.27 -14.22
N SER A 119 -1.38 -1.66 -13.62
CA SER A 119 -1.01 -1.14 -12.29
C SER A 119 0.46 -0.72 -12.21
N ILE A 120 0.69 0.59 -12.08
CA ILE A 120 2.00 1.16 -11.77
C ILE A 120 2.48 0.63 -10.41
N VAL A 121 1.66 0.78 -9.37
CA VAL A 121 2.01 0.39 -8.00
C VAL A 121 2.37 -1.09 -7.93
N GLN A 122 1.50 -2.00 -8.39
CA GLN A 122 1.78 -3.43 -8.23
C GLN A 122 2.99 -3.90 -9.04
N SER A 123 3.22 -3.31 -10.22
CA SER A 123 4.39 -3.62 -11.03
C SER A 123 5.70 -3.12 -10.40
N LEU A 124 5.67 -1.96 -9.74
CA LEU A 124 6.84 -1.44 -9.01
C LEU A 124 7.09 -2.22 -7.71
N VAL A 125 6.04 -2.66 -7.01
CA VAL A 125 6.19 -3.60 -5.88
C VAL A 125 6.92 -4.87 -6.33
N VAL A 126 6.52 -5.47 -7.46
CA VAL A 126 7.20 -6.65 -8.03
C VAL A 126 8.66 -6.34 -8.37
N ALA A 127 8.94 -5.21 -9.02
CA ALA A 127 10.31 -4.81 -9.32
C ALA A 127 11.17 -4.67 -8.04
N SER A 128 10.61 -4.11 -6.95
CA SER A 128 11.32 -4.03 -5.67
C SER A 128 11.53 -5.41 -5.03
N ILE A 129 10.55 -6.31 -5.11
CA ILE A 129 10.69 -7.72 -4.69
C ILE A 129 11.87 -8.39 -5.42
N GLU A 130 12.02 -8.14 -6.72
CA GLU A 130 13.11 -8.64 -7.57
C GLU A 130 14.48 -7.94 -7.31
N GLY A 131 14.56 -7.11 -6.27
CA GLY A 131 15.79 -6.44 -5.87
C GLY A 131 16.16 -5.19 -6.68
N LYS A 132 15.26 -4.70 -7.55
CA LYS A 132 15.49 -3.44 -8.29
C LYS A 132 15.41 -2.25 -7.33
N ARG A 133 16.31 -1.28 -7.47
CA ARG A 133 16.39 -0.08 -6.61
C ARG A 133 16.77 1.16 -7.41
N GLY A 134 16.41 2.34 -6.92
CA GLY A 134 16.74 3.65 -7.51
C GLY A 134 15.54 4.34 -8.17
N TYR A 135 15.80 5.42 -8.91
CA TYR A 135 14.77 6.30 -9.46
C TYR A 135 14.51 6.12 -10.97
N ASP A 136 15.45 5.50 -11.66
CA ASP A 136 15.44 5.33 -13.12
C ASP A 136 15.08 3.90 -13.55
N VAL A 137 14.55 3.09 -12.62
CA VAL A 137 14.18 1.69 -12.88
C VAL A 137 12.67 1.59 -13.08
N VAL A 138 12.27 1.61 -14.34
CA VAL A 138 10.88 1.42 -14.75
C VAL A 138 10.76 0.12 -15.55
N PRO A 139 9.88 -0.82 -15.15
CA PRO A 139 9.60 -2.02 -15.94
C PRO A 139 9.14 -1.65 -17.37
N PRO A 140 9.61 -2.34 -18.42
CA PRO A 140 9.31 -1.96 -19.81
C PRO A 140 7.82 -1.85 -20.14
N HIS A 141 6.98 -2.69 -19.52
CA HIS A 141 5.53 -2.68 -19.70
C HIS A 141 4.83 -1.46 -19.08
N LEU A 142 5.51 -0.68 -18.24
CA LEU A 142 5.01 0.57 -17.65
C LEU A 142 5.43 1.83 -18.40
N HIS A 143 6.33 1.75 -19.40
CA HIS A 143 6.82 2.92 -20.12
C HIS A 143 5.73 3.75 -20.82
N ALA A 144 4.58 3.14 -21.13
CA ALA A 144 3.45 3.84 -21.72
C ALA A 144 2.63 4.65 -20.69
N ARG A 145 2.76 4.32 -19.39
CA ARG A 145 1.99 4.92 -18.30
C ARG A 145 2.79 5.86 -17.43
N ILE A 146 4.07 5.53 -17.21
CA ILE A 146 4.99 6.38 -16.47
C ILE A 146 5.68 7.28 -17.49
N GLY A 147 5.50 8.60 -17.34
CA GLY A 147 6.13 9.57 -18.23
C GLY A 147 7.66 9.43 -18.21
N LYS A 148 8.31 9.68 -19.34
CA LYS A 148 9.79 9.56 -19.50
C LYS A 148 10.62 10.41 -18.52
N ARG A 149 9.98 11.33 -17.79
CA ARG A 149 10.62 12.21 -16.78
C ARG A 149 10.17 11.91 -15.35
N SER A 150 9.20 11.03 -15.15
CA SER A 150 8.73 10.63 -13.82
C SER A 150 9.82 9.81 -13.14
N ARG A 151 10.22 10.23 -11.94
CA ARG A 151 11.23 9.56 -11.12
C ARG A 151 10.52 8.94 -9.93
N VAL A 152 10.25 7.65 -10.01
CA VAL A 152 9.57 6.94 -8.93
C VAL A 152 10.62 6.25 -8.05
N PRO A 153 10.68 6.53 -6.74
CA PRO A 153 11.66 5.90 -5.87
C PRO A 153 11.35 4.41 -5.69
N LEU A 154 12.29 3.57 -6.09
CA LEU A 154 12.24 2.14 -5.82
C LEU A 154 13.19 1.81 -4.66
N THR A 155 12.60 1.56 -3.49
CA THR A 155 13.33 1.29 -2.25
C THR A 155 12.79 0.03 -1.58
N ASP A 156 13.37 -0.34 -0.44
CA ASP A 156 12.83 -1.41 0.40
C ASP A 156 11.41 -1.09 0.89
N GLN A 157 11.10 0.19 1.12
CA GLN A 157 9.76 0.67 1.49
C GLN A 157 8.70 0.28 0.46
N THR A 158 9.07 0.22 -0.82
CA THR A 158 8.15 -0.15 -1.90
C THR A 158 7.63 -1.59 -1.76
N ALA A 159 8.45 -2.49 -1.23
CA ALA A 159 8.07 -3.88 -1.01
C ALA A 159 7.58 -4.14 0.43
N THR A 160 7.44 -3.09 1.25
CA THR A 160 6.93 -3.22 2.61
C THR A 160 5.41 -3.18 2.61
N VAL A 161 4.81 -4.15 3.29
CA VAL A 161 3.40 -4.15 3.66
C VAL A 161 3.29 -3.52 5.04
N TYR A 162 2.42 -2.52 5.15
CA TYR A 162 2.05 -1.88 6.40
C TYR A 162 0.63 -2.29 6.74
N ALA A 163 0.35 -2.51 8.02
CA ALA A 163 -1.01 -2.73 8.50
C ALA A 163 -1.31 -1.77 9.65
N PHE A 164 -2.49 -1.16 9.59
CA PHE A 164 -2.96 -0.19 10.54
C PHE A 164 -4.34 -0.56 11.06
N ASP A 165 -4.63 -0.21 12.31
CA ASP A 165 -5.99 -0.25 12.85
C ASP A 165 -6.84 0.79 12.13
N LEU A 166 -7.92 0.35 11.47
CA LEU A 166 -8.82 1.24 10.72
C LEU A 166 -9.40 2.34 11.61
N ASN A 167 -9.63 2.08 12.90
CA ASN A 167 -10.19 3.07 13.83
C ASN A 167 -9.27 4.27 14.07
N HIS A 168 -7.97 4.12 13.80
CA HIS A 168 -6.96 5.18 14.02
C HIS A 168 -6.56 5.87 12.71
N VAL A 169 -6.93 5.30 11.56
CA VAL A 169 -6.64 5.87 10.23
C VAL A 169 -7.80 6.75 9.73
N ALA A 170 -9.05 6.36 10.03
CA ALA A 170 -10.29 6.96 9.49
C ALA A 170 -10.98 7.98 10.40
#